data_AF-A0A1Y6CB42-F1
#
_entry.id   AF-A0A1Y6CB42-F1
#
_cell.length_a   1.000
_cell.length_b   1.000
_cell.length_c   1.000
_cell.angle_alpha   90.00
_cell.angle_beta   90.00
_cell.angle_gamma   90.00
#
_symmetry.space_group_name_H-M   'P 1'
#
loop_
_entity.id
_entity.type
_entity.pdbx_description
1 polymer ?
#
loop_
_entity_poly.entity_id
_entity_poly.type
_entity_poly.pdbx_seq_one_letter_code
_entity_poly.pdbx_strand_id
1 'polypeptide(L)'
;MPIIAICFTFWMLFCAYRGYKKGLWISLASLLSLVAAYAASLLWGASLGVLLEAYAGNVLVAKAMGYMLVYVLVYLASTLVLSALIKKLGAQQRPLAVMGALFGGGVGALSGLVLLWALSFLYAALKLNPELEAPASLDKAMAGSPQLQRVAGALVSEASGFGAQAAGVEPLQAGMLKQMVRQPVASLQNMQNLGKSRELKNFLSDRQVQIALTRGNVDELTELSAFQGLVSMPEMADLRQLALDQAQKTGGGGLRDADRYLAGEISGVWQKVQNLKDDKQFKAALADPEIQKMFKQQDYFALINNKKMQALVQRVLNETSAAKLKASKQSTIESLPNAPAKEPGSETKEVYQWQDNEGTIHFSDSPPEND
;
A
#
# COMPACT_ATOMS: atom_id res chain seq x y z
N MET A 1 -0.06 -31.92 14.56
CA MET A 1 0.19 -30.85 13.56
C MET A 1 -1.08 -30.03 13.40
N PRO A 2 -0.99 -28.70 13.23
CA PRO A 2 -2.16 -27.86 13.00
C PRO A 2 -2.83 -28.20 11.66
N ILE A 3 -4.17 -28.20 11.61
CA ILE A 3 -4.96 -28.58 10.42
C ILE A 3 -4.48 -27.84 9.16
N ILE A 4 -4.18 -26.54 9.30
CA ILE A 4 -3.76 -25.72 8.19
C ILE A 4 -2.38 -26.12 7.62
N ALA A 5 -1.45 -26.61 8.45
CA ALA A 5 -0.19 -27.14 7.96
C ALA A 5 -0.38 -28.48 7.24
N ILE A 6 -1.34 -29.30 7.68
CA ILE A 6 -1.71 -30.53 6.98
C ILE A 6 -2.27 -30.20 5.59
N CYS A 7 -3.22 -29.25 5.51
CA CYS A 7 -3.78 -28.78 4.25
C CYS A 7 -2.70 -28.19 3.32
N PHE A 8 -1.80 -27.35 3.86
CA PHE A 8 -0.68 -26.78 3.10
C PHE A 8 0.27 -27.85 2.58
N THR A 9 0.64 -28.82 3.42
CA THR A 9 1.54 -29.92 3.04
C THR A 9 0.90 -30.81 1.98
N PHE A 10 -0.37 -31.15 2.15
CA PHE A 10 -1.13 -31.91 1.17
C PHE A 10 -1.23 -31.17 -0.17
N TRP A 11 -1.49 -29.87 -0.15
CA TRP A 11 -1.52 -29.03 -1.35
C TRP A 11 -0.16 -29.01 -2.06
N MET A 12 0.92 -28.82 -1.32
CA MET A 12 2.29 -28.84 -1.85
C MET A 12 2.64 -30.19 -2.48
N LEU A 13 2.35 -31.30 -1.78
CA LEU A 13 2.58 -32.65 -2.28
C LEU A 13 1.72 -32.95 -3.52
N PHE A 14 0.46 -32.50 -3.54
CA PHE A 14 -0.41 -32.63 -4.69
C PHE A 14 0.14 -31.86 -5.91
N CYS A 15 0.63 -30.63 -5.71
CA CYS A 15 1.25 -29.85 -6.77
C CYS A 15 2.58 -30.45 -7.25
N ALA A 16 3.40 -30.99 -6.34
CA ALA A 16 4.63 -31.71 -6.68
C ALA A 16 4.33 -32.98 -7.49
N TYR A 17 3.37 -33.78 -7.06
CA TYR A 17 2.92 -34.98 -7.77
C TYR A 17 2.32 -34.65 -9.14
N ARG A 18 1.51 -33.59 -9.22
CA ARG A 18 0.96 -33.08 -10.48
C ARG A 18 2.09 -32.62 -11.42
N GLY A 19 3.07 -31.89 -10.90
CA GLY A 19 4.25 -31.46 -11.66
C GLY A 19 5.09 -32.64 -12.16
N TYR A 20 5.26 -33.68 -11.34
CA TYR A 20 5.92 -34.91 -11.73
C TYR A 20 5.23 -35.59 -12.91
N LYS A 21 3.90 -35.73 -12.83
CA LYS A 21 3.11 -36.39 -13.90
C LYS A 21 2.97 -35.57 -15.17
N LYS A 22 2.96 -34.25 -15.07
CA LYS A 22 2.66 -33.31 -16.18
C LYS A 22 3.91 -32.64 -16.77
N GLY A 23 5.08 -32.86 -16.19
CA GLY A 23 6.34 -32.33 -16.68
C GLY A 23 6.53 -30.82 -16.47
N LEU A 24 7.73 -30.34 -16.81
CA LEU A 24 8.21 -28.98 -16.53
C LEU A 24 7.33 -27.88 -17.14
N TRP A 25 6.90 -28.03 -18.40
CA TRP A 25 6.15 -27.00 -19.12
C TRP A 25 4.81 -26.68 -18.48
N ILE A 26 4.13 -27.69 -17.94
CA ILE A 26 2.87 -27.47 -17.24
C ILE A 26 3.11 -26.79 -15.89
N SER A 27 4.21 -27.10 -15.20
CA SER A 27 4.60 -26.38 -13.98
C SER A 27 4.91 -24.91 -14.27
N LEU A 28 5.63 -24.60 -15.35
CA LEU A 28 5.86 -23.21 -15.80
C LEU A 28 4.55 -22.50 -16.15
N ALA A 29 3.65 -23.16 -16.86
CA ALA A 29 2.32 -22.61 -17.15
C ALA A 29 1.49 -22.32 -15.88
N SER A 30 1.65 -23.13 -14.83
CA SER A 30 1.00 -22.85 -13.54
C SER A 30 1.58 -21.63 -12.82
N LEU A 31 2.88 -21.33 -13.01
CA LEU A 31 3.47 -20.09 -12.52
C LEU A 31 2.89 -18.87 -13.26
N LEU A 32 2.78 -18.95 -14.59
CA LEU A 32 2.14 -17.90 -15.39
C LEU A 32 0.68 -17.70 -14.99
N SER A 33 -0.02 -18.79 -14.69
CA SER A 33 -1.39 -18.79 -14.17
C SER A 33 -1.51 -18.10 -12.81
N LEU A 34 -0.51 -18.24 -11.95
CA LEU A 34 -0.47 -17.58 -10.65
C LEU A 34 -0.37 -16.06 -10.82
N VAL A 35 0.52 -15.59 -11.70
CA VAL A 35 0.65 -14.16 -12.03
C VAL A 35 -0.65 -13.62 -12.64
N ALA A 36 -1.23 -14.35 -13.60
CA ALA A 36 -2.50 -13.98 -14.22
C ALA A 36 -3.64 -13.93 -13.20
N ALA A 37 -3.72 -14.89 -12.28
CA ALA A 37 -4.71 -14.91 -11.22
C ALA A 37 -4.57 -13.75 -10.22
N TYR A 38 -3.33 -13.37 -9.89
CA TYR A 38 -3.08 -12.21 -9.04
C TYR A 38 -3.48 -10.90 -9.74
N ALA A 39 -3.10 -10.71 -11.00
CA ALA A 39 -3.53 -9.53 -11.76
C ALA A 39 -5.05 -9.48 -11.92
N ALA A 40 -5.68 -10.62 -12.23
CA ALA A 40 -7.12 -10.74 -12.38
C ALA A 40 -7.87 -10.44 -11.07
N SER A 41 -7.36 -10.90 -9.92
CA SER A 41 -7.99 -10.62 -8.64
C SER A 41 -7.98 -9.13 -8.35
N LEU A 42 -6.91 -8.40 -8.67
CA LEU A 42 -6.87 -6.94 -8.52
C LEU A 42 -7.90 -6.23 -9.42
N LEU A 43 -8.08 -6.69 -10.66
CA LEU A 43 -8.98 -6.07 -11.63
C LEU A 43 -10.47 -6.36 -11.35
N TRP A 44 -10.80 -7.60 -10.97
CA TRP A 44 -12.21 -8.05 -10.87
C TRP A 44 -12.66 -8.43 -9.46
N GLY A 45 -11.74 -8.55 -8.50
CA GLY A 45 -12.07 -8.98 -7.13
C GLY A 45 -13.01 -8.02 -6.41
N ALA A 46 -12.84 -6.71 -6.60
CA ALA A 46 -13.74 -5.70 -6.04
C ALA A 46 -15.17 -5.84 -6.61
N SER A 47 -15.30 -6.00 -7.93
CA SER A 47 -16.60 -6.15 -8.60
C SER A 47 -17.33 -7.41 -8.15
N LEU A 48 -16.61 -8.54 -8.03
CA LEU A 48 -17.20 -9.76 -7.47
C LEU A 48 -17.56 -9.58 -5.99
N GLY A 49 -16.76 -8.83 -5.23
CA GLY A 49 -17.06 -8.48 -3.85
C GLY A 49 -18.39 -7.75 -3.69
N VAL A 50 -18.70 -6.79 -4.57
CA VAL A 50 -20.00 -6.09 -4.56
C VAL A 50 -21.16 -7.05 -4.78
N LEU A 51 -21.02 -8.04 -5.66
CA LEU A 51 -22.05 -9.07 -5.87
C LEU A 51 -22.24 -9.97 -4.64
N LEU A 52 -21.19 -10.14 -3.83
CA LEU A 52 -21.22 -10.93 -2.61
C LEU A 52 -21.68 -10.14 -1.38
N GLU A 53 -21.82 -8.81 -1.46
CA GLU A 53 -22.26 -7.96 -0.34
C GLU A 53 -23.60 -8.44 0.25
N ALA A 54 -24.52 -8.92 -0.60
CA ALA A 54 -25.83 -9.43 -0.18
C ALA A 54 -25.76 -10.72 0.66
N TYR A 55 -24.68 -11.49 0.56
CA TYR A 55 -24.54 -12.79 1.24
C TYR A 55 -23.56 -12.73 2.42
N ALA A 56 -22.56 -11.86 2.35
CA ALA A 56 -21.47 -11.85 3.33
C ALA A 56 -21.83 -11.10 4.62
N GLY A 57 -22.90 -10.31 4.64
CA GLY A 57 -23.30 -9.46 5.78
C GLY A 57 -22.34 -8.31 6.10
N ASN A 58 -21.17 -8.24 5.43
CA ASN A 58 -20.16 -7.21 5.63
C ASN A 58 -19.38 -6.96 4.35
N VAL A 59 -19.17 -5.68 4.02
CA VAL A 59 -18.47 -5.24 2.80
C VAL A 59 -17.03 -5.72 2.74
N LEU A 60 -16.30 -5.73 3.87
CA LEU A 60 -14.91 -6.17 3.92
C LEU A 60 -14.80 -7.68 3.68
N VAL A 61 -15.68 -8.46 4.31
CA VAL A 61 -15.76 -9.90 4.10
C VAL A 61 -16.14 -10.22 2.65
N ALA A 62 -17.13 -9.51 2.11
CA ALA A 62 -17.56 -9.66 0.71
C ALA A 62 -16.40 -9.40 -0.27
N LYS A 63 -15.67 -8.29 -0.07
CA LYS A 63 -14.49 -7.97 -0.88
C LYS A 63 -13.41 -9.02 -0.74
N ALA A 64 -13.04 -9.42 0.48
CA ALA A 64 -12.05 -10.46 0.73
C ALA A 64 -12.40 -11.77 0.00
N MET A 65 -13.66 -12.20 0.10
CA MET A 65 -14.18 -13.36 -0.64
C MET A 65 -14.12 -13.16 -2.15
N GLY A 66 -14.48 -11.97 -2.64
CA GLY A 66 -14.41 -11.62 -4.06
C GLY A 66 -13.00 -11.76 -4.63
N TYR A 67 -12.00 -11.15 -3.99
CA TYR A 67 -10.59 -11.29 -4.38
C TYR A 67 -10.11 -12.75 -4.35
N MET A 68 -10.45 -13.49 -3.28
CA MET A 68 -10.07 -14.89 -3.13
C MET A 68 -10.71 -15.79 -4.21
N LEU A 69 -12.00 -15.60 -4.48
CA LEU A 69 -12.73 -16.38 -5.49
C LEU A 69 -12.24 -16.10 -6.90
N VAL A 70 -12.04 -14.83 -7.28
CA VAL A 70 -11.46 -14.50 -8.59
C VAL A 70 -10.09 -15.13 -8.74
N TYR A 71 -9.22 -15.01 -7.73
CA TYR A 71 -7.90 -15.62 -7.76
C TYR A 71 -7.98 -17.14 -8.00
N VAL A 72 -8.78 -17.86 -7.20
CA VAL A 72 -8.91 -19.32 -7.33
C VAL A 72 -9.49 -19.72 -8.69
N LEU A 73 -10.57 -19.07 -9.12
CA LEU A 73 -11.24 -19.38 -10.39
C LEU A 73 -10.33 -19.12 -11.59
N VAL A 74 -9.67 -17.96 -11.63
CA VAL A 74 -8.76 -17.61 -12.73
C VAL A 74 -7.54 -18.51 -12.73
N TYR A 75 -6.94 -18.78 -11.58
CA TYR A 75 -5.82 -19.72 -11.48
C TYR A 75 -6.18 -21.10 -12.02
N LEU A 76 -7.33 -21.65 -11.63
CA LEU A 76 -7.79 -22.94 -12.11
C LEU A 76 -8.09 -22.91 -13.62
N ALA A 77 -8.81 -21.89 -14.09
CA ALA A 77 -9.18 -21.74 -15.50
C ALA A 77 -7.95 -21.58 -16.40
N SER A 78 -7.04 -20.65 -16.09
CA SER A 78 -5.83 -20.42 -16.89
C SER A 78 -4.92 -21.64 -16.88
N THR A 79 -4.80 -22.33 -15.74
CA THR A 79 -4.00 -23.56 -15.66
C THR A 79 -4.60 -24.67 -16.54
N LEU A 80 -5.94 -24.81 -16.58
CA LEU A 80 -6.61 -25.78 -17.45
C LEU A 80 -6.41 -25.45 -18.92
N VAL A 81 -6.60 -24.18 -19.31
CA VAL A 81 -6.43 -23.70 -20.69
C VAL A 81 -4.99 -23.92 -21.17
N LEU A 82 -3.98 -23.48 -20.41
CA LEU A 82 -2.58 -23.65 -20.78
C LEU A 82 -2.19 -25.14 -20.81
N SER A 83 -2.71 -25.95 -19.88
CA SER A 83 -2.47 -27.39 -19.89
C SER A 83 -3.04 -28.05 -21.16
N ALA A 84 -4.23 -27.65 -21.60
CA ALA A 84 -4.85 -28.16 -22.82
C ALA A 84 -4.05 -27.73 -24.07
N LEU A 85 -3.58 -26.49 -24.11
CA LEU A 85 -2.78 -25.95 -25.20
C LEU A 85 -1.43 -26.66 -25.36
N ILE A 86 -0.71 -26.87 -24.24
CA ILE A 86 0.57 -27.61 -24.24
C ILE A 86 0.37 -29.06 -24.68
N LYS A 87 -0.72 -29.72 -24.25
CA LYS A 87 -1.05 -31.07 -24.71
C LYS A 87 -1.30 -31.12 -26.21
N LYS A 88 -2.02 -30.13 -26.75
CA LYS A 88 -2.31 -30.04 -28.19
C LYS A 88 -1.05 -29.80 -29.03
N LEU A 89 -0.06 -29.09 -28.50
CA LEU A 89 1.23 -28.84 -29.16
C LEU A 89 2.17 -30.06 -29.19
N GLY A 90 1.75 -31.22 -28.65
CA GLY A 90 2.52 -32.47 -28.76
C GLY A 90 3.84 -32.47 -28.00
N ALA A 91 4.07 -31.52 -27.08
CA ALA A 91 5.28 -31.46 -26.27
C ALA A 91 5.43 -32.76 -25.45
N GLN A 92 6.39 -33.61 -25.83
CA GLN A 92 6.62 -34.90 -25.18
C GLN A 92 7.16 -34.67 -23.75
N GLN A 93 6.36 -35.02 -22.73
CA GLN A 93 6.55 -34.49 -21.36
C GLN A 93 7.47 -35.33 -20.44
N ARG A 94 8.03 -36.44 -20.92
CA ARG A 94 8.64 -37.47 -20.05
C ARG A 94 10.09 -37.26 -19.58
N PRO A 95 11.04 -36.62 -20.30
CA PRO A 95 12.44 -36.62 -19.83
C PRO A 95 12.71 -35.69 -18.62
N LEU A 96 11.73 -34.91 -18.15
CA LEU A 96 11.92 -33.89 -17.11
C LEU A 96 10.95 -34.03 -15.91
N ALA A 97 10.52 -35.26 -15.59
CA ALA A 97 9.56 -35.51 -14.51
C ALA A 97 10.04 -35.00 -13.13
N VAL A 98 11.32 -35.19 -12.80
CA VAL A 98 11.91 -34.70 -11.54
C VAL A 98 11.90 -33.18 -11.48
N MET A 99 12.30 -32.50 -12.55
CA MET A 99 12.21 -31.04 -12.63
C MET A 99 10.75 -30.56 -12.53
N GLY A 100 9.83 -31.25 -13.20
CA GLY A 100 8.40 -31.00 -13.08
C GLY A 100 7.91 -31.07 -11.64
N ALA A 101 8.36 -32.06 -10.86
CA ALA A 101 8.04 -32.21 -9.45
C ALA A 101 8.58 -31.08 -8.58
N LEU A 102 9.85 -30.68 -8.80
CA LEU A 102 10.48 -29.58 -8.07
C LEU A 102 9.76 -28.25 -8.32
N PHE A 103 9.54 -27.89 -9.58
CA PHE A 103 8.79 -26.69 -9.94
C PHE A 103 7.34 -26.75 -9.48
N GLY A 104 6.69 -27.92 -9.59
CA GLY A 104 5.34 -28.14 -9.10
C GLY A 104 5.23 -27.95 -7.60
N GLY A 105 6.19 -28.49 -6.83
CA GLY A 105 6.29 -28.28 -5.39
C GLY A 105 6.51 -26.81 -5.03
N GLY A 106 7.40 -26.11 -5.75
CA GLY A 106 7.64 -24.67 -5.58
C GLY A 106 6.39 -23.83 -5.83
N VAL A 107 5.68 -24.06 -6.95
CA VAL A 107 4.41 -23.39 -7.24
C VAL A 107 3.35 -23.75 -6.20
N GLY A 108 3.31 -25.00 -5.74
CA GLY A 108 2.44 -25.46 -4.66
C GLY A 108 2.69 -24.72 -3.34
N ALA A 109 3.96 -24.55 -2.97
CA ALA A 109 4.35 -23.79 -1.79
C ALA A 109 3.96 -22.31 -1.94
N LEU A 110 4.28 -21.66 -3.06
CA LEU A 110 3.93 -20.25 -3.31
C LEU A 110 2.42 -20.03 -3.30
N SER A 111 1.66 -20.80 -4.07
CA SER A 111 0.20 -20.70 -4.12
C SER A 111 -0.46 -21.03 -2.77
N GLY A 112 0.06 -22.03 -2.05
CA GLY A 112 -0.40 -22.37 -0.71
C GLY A 112 -0.17 -21.26 0.30
N LEU A 113 0.97 -20.55 0.23
CA LEU A 113 1.26 -19.40 1.09
C LEU A 113 0.33 -18.22 0.76
N VAL A 114 0.09 -17.93 -0.52
CA VAL A 114 -0.88 -16.89 -0.93
C VAL A 114 -2.29 -17.22 -0.43
N LEU A 115 -2.73 -18.47 -0.55
CA LEU A 115 -4.03 -18.91 -0.03
C LEU A 115 -4.11 -18.80 1.49
N LEU A 116 -3.05 -19.18 2.20
CA LEU A 116 -2.97 -19.02 3.65
C LEU A 116 -3.06 -17.56 4.07
N TRP A 117 -2.35 -16.67 3.37
CA TRP A 117 -2.43 -15.23 3.59
C TRP A 117 -3.86 -14.71 3.35
N ALA A 118 -4.48 -15.09 2.23
CA ALA A 118 -5.86 -14.69 1.90
C ALA A 118 -6.86 -15.17 2.97
N LEU A 119 -6.68 -16.39 3.48
CA LEU A 119 -7.49 -16.92 4.58
C LEU A 119 -7.25 -16.14 5.88
N SER A 120 -6.01 -15.73 6.13
CA SER A 120 -5.65 -14.91 7.30
C SER A 120 -6.32 -13.53 7.24
N PHE A 121 -6.35 -12.93 6.05
CA PHE A 121 -7.06 -11.69 5.79
C PHE A 121 -8.57 -11.84 5.94
N LEU A 122 -9.16 -12.91 5.41
CA LEU A 122 -10.59 -13.21 5.57
C LEU A 122 -10.96 -13.40 7.04
N TYR A 123 -10.15 -14.14 7.80
CA TYR A 123 -10.32 -14.31 9.24
C TYR A 123 -10.21 -12.99 10.00
N ALA A 124 -9.27 -12.12 9.61
CA ALA A 124 -9.18 -10.76 10.16
C ALA A 124 -10.47 -9.97 9.93
N ALA A 125 -10.99 -10.01 8.70
CA ALA A 125 -12.21 -9.33 8.32
C ALA A 125 -13.42 -9.83 9.11
N LEU A 126 -13.51 -11.14 9.35
CA LEU A 126 -14.56 -11.73 10.19
C LEU A 126 -14.45 -11.27 11.65
N LYS A 127 -13.25 -11.31 12.25
CA LYS A 127 -13.04 -10.90 13.65
C LYS A 127 -13.32 -9.43 13.91
N LEU A 128 -13.18 -8.57 12.90
CA LEU A 128 -13.49 -7.15 13.01
C LEU A 128 -14.98 -6.85 12.93
N ASN A 129 -15.80 -7.82 12.51
CA ASN A 129 -17.25 -7.65 12.51
C ASN A 129 -17.85 -8.22 13.81
N PRO A 130 -18.40 -7.39 14.71
CA PRO A 130 -19.03 -7.86 15.94
C PRO A 130 -20.28 -8.73 15.69
N GLU A 131 -20.90 -8.62 14.51
CA GLU A 131 -22.10 -9.39 14.15
C GLU A 131 -21.77 -10.79 13.58
N LEU A 132 -20.54 -11.02 13.15
CA LEU A 132 -20.11 -12.28 12.53
C LEU A 132 -19.04 -12.94 13.40
N GLU A 133 -19.44 -13.94 14.18
CA GLU A 133 -18.46 -14.76 14.88
C GLU A 133 -17.69 -15.65 13.88
N ALA A 134 -16.37 -15.55 13.89
CA ALA A 134 -15.54 -16.46 13.13
C ALA A 134 -15.79 -17.90 13.62
N PRO A 135 -15.99 -18.88 12.72
CA PRO A 135 -16.21 -20.27 13.12
C PRO A 135 -15.06 -20.76 14.03
N ALA A 136 -15.38 -21.45 15.13
CA ALA A 136 -14.37 -21.96 16.06
C ALA A 136 -13.33 -22.87 15.39
N SER A 137 -13.70 -23.54 14.29
CA SER A 137 -12.79 -24.33 13.46
C SER A 137 -11.74 -23.46 12.75
N LEU A 138 -12.12 -22.29 12.25
CA LEU A 138 -11.23 -21.34 11.60
C LEU A 138 -10.29 -20.71 12.64
N ASP A 139 -10.79 -20.34 13.82
CA ASP A 139 -9.98 -19.80 14.91
C ASP A 139 -8.87 -20.79 15.33
N LYS A 140 -9.23 -22.07 15.54
CA LYS A 140 -8.25 -23.14 15.84
C LYS A 140 -7.26 -23.36 14.70
N ALA A 141 -7.71 -23.31 13.43
CA ALA A 141 -6.84 -23.48 12.28
C ALA A 141 -5.80 -22.35 12.17
N MET A 142 -6.22 -21.12 12.44
CA MET A 142 -5.36 -19.93 12.43
C MET A 142 -4.43 -19.88 13.64
N ALA A 143 -4.87 -20.28 14.83
CA ALA A 143 -3.99 -20.31 16.01
C ALA A 143 -2.83 -21.31 15.87
N GLY A 144 -3.01 -22.38 15.10
CA GLY A 144 -2.08 -23.51 15.07
C GLY A 144 -0.74 -23.29 14.35
N SER A 145 -0.54 -22.23 13.56
CA SER A 145 0.67 -22.09 12.70
C SER A 145 1.17 -20.65 12.47
N PRO A 146 1.53 -19.91 13.54
CA PRO A 146 1.96 -18.51 13.42
C PRO A 146 3.19 -18.34 12.51
N GLN A 147 4.09 -19.32 12.44
CA GLN A 147 5.27 -19.28 11.57
C GLN A 147 4.89 -19.28 10.09
N LEU A 148 3.96 -20.15 9.68
CA LEU A 148 3.54 -20.26 8.28
C LEU A 148 2.81 -18.98 7.82
N GLN A 149 2.02 -18.38 8.71
CA GLN A 149 1.38 -17.08 8.47
C GLN A 149 2.39 -15.94 8.35
N ARG A 150 3.44 -15.92 9.19
CA ARG A 150 4.52 -14.93 9.06
C ARG A 150 5.25 -15.04 7.73
N VAL A 151 5.54 -16.26 7.27
CA VAL A 151 6.18 -16.49 5.96
C VAL A 151 5.25 -16.07 4.83
N ALA A 152 3.97 -16.45 4.89
CA ALA A 152 2.96 -16.05 3.91
C ALA A 152 2.80 -14.53 3.84
N GLY A 153 2.67 -13.87 4.99
CA GLY A 153 2.61 -12.41 5.09
C GLY A 153 3.87 -11.74 4.55
N ALA A 154 5.06 -12.23 4.90
CA ALA A 154 6.32 -11.70 4.37
C ALA A 154 6.38 -11.81 2.84
N LEU A 155 6.01 -12.96 2.28
CA LEU A 155 6.01 -13.18 0.83
C LEU A 155 5.03 -12.25 0.10
N VAL A 156 3.77 -12.18 0.55
CA VAL A 156 2.75 -11.36 -0.11
C VAL A 156 3.04 -9.87 0.09
N SER A 157 3.57 -9.47 1.24
CA SER A 157 3.95 -8.08 1.51
C SER A 157 5.12 -7.62 0.65
N GLU A 158 6.14 -8.46 0.42
CA GLU A 158 7.23 -8.12 -0.50
C GLU A 158 6.72 -7.97 -1.94
N ALA A 159 5.91 -8.93 -2.40
CA ALA A 159 5.31 -8.89 -3.72
C ALA A 159 4.43 -7.64 -3.92
N SER A 160 3.63 -7.29 -2.90
CA SER A 160 2.76 -6.11 -2.93
C SER A 160 3.56 -4.80 -2.88
N GLY A 161 4.63 -4.76 -2.07
CA GLY A 161 5.53 -3.61 -1.99
C GLY A 161 6.25 -3.35 -3.31
N PHE A 162 6.78 -4.40 -3.95
CA PHE A 162 7.37 -4.31 -5.29
C PHE A 162 6.35 -3.84 -6.33
N GLY A 163 5.15 -4.43 -6.33
CA GLY A 163 4.07 -4.03 -7.24
C GLY A 163 3.65 -2.57 -7.08
N ALA A 164 3.55 -2.08 -5.84
CA ALA A 164 3.23 -0.69 -5.55
C ALA A 164 4.33 0.27 -6.05
N GLN A 165 5.60 -0.05 -5.79
CA GLN A 165 6.73 0.77 -6.27
C GLN A 165 6.79 0.79 -7.80
N ALA A 166 6.60 -0.36 -8.46
CA ALA A 166 6.55 -0.44 -9.92
C ALA A 166 5.39 0.37 -10.52
N ALA A 167 4.29 0.54 -9.77
CA ALA A 167 3.17 1.40 -10.15
C ALA A 167 3.38 2.89 -9.82
N GLY A 168 4.55 3.29 -9.31
CA GLY A 168 4.86 4.68 -8.97
C GLY A 168 4.21 5.16 -7.66
N VAL A 169 3.77 4.24 -6.79
CA VAL A 169 3.25 4.59 -5.46
C VAL A 169 4.39 5.14 -4.59
N GLU A 170 4.12 6.20 -3.82
CA GLU A 170 5.12 6.84 -2.96
C GLU A 170 5.72 5.83 -1.94
N PRO A 171 7.02 5.92 -1.61
CA PRO A 171 7.69 4.93 -0.77
C PRO A 171 7.05 4.69 0.59
N LEU A 172 6.52 5.74 1.25
CA LEU A 172 5.80 5.61 2.52
C LEU A 172 4.49 4.83 2.34
N GLN A 173 3.69 5.18 1.33
CA GLN A 173 2.42 4.51 1.04
C GLN A 173 2.65 3.03 0.67
N ALA A 174 3.70 2.74 -0.12
CA ALA A 174 4.11 1.37 -0.43
C ALA A 174 4.58 0.62 0.83
N GLY A 175 5.29 1.28 1.74
CA GLY A 175 5.69 0.74 3.04
C GLY A 175 4.50 0.43 3.95
N MET A 176 3.52 1.34 4.01
CA MET A 176 2.27 1.15 4.73
C MET A 176 1.48 -0.03 4.18
N LEU A 177 1.35 -0.11 2.85
CA LEU A 177 0.70 -1.24 2.19
C LEU A 177 1.42 -2.55 2.50
N LYS A 178 2.75 -2.55 2.43
CA LYS A 178 3.60 -3.70 2.79
C LYS A 178 3.33 -4.14 4.24
N GLN A 179 3.30 -3.21 5.19
CA GLN A 179 3.02 -3.53 6.60
C GLN A 179 1.59 -4.04 6.80
N MET A 180 0.59 -3.41 6.18
CA MET A 180 -0.81 -3.83 6.24
C MET A 180 -1.01 -5.23 5.67
N VAL A 181 -0.35 -5.54 4.55
CA VAL A 181 -0.37 -6.87 3.94
C VAL A 181 0.34 -7.89 4.84
N ARG A 182 1.44 -7.49 5.50
CA ARG A 182 2.20 -8.39 6.37
C ARG A 182 1.42 -8.79 7.61
N GLN A 183 0.69 -7.86 8.22
CA GLN A 183 -0.05 -8.08 9.47
C GLN A 183 -1.46 -7.47 9.43
N PRO A 184 -2.38 -7.97 8.58
CA PRO A 184 -3.65 -7.32 8.33
C PRO A 184 -4.51 -7.17 9.59
N VAL A 185 -4.51 -8.17 10.47
CA VAL A 185 -5.23 -8.11 11.75
C VAL A 185 -4.69 -6.97 12.62
N ALA A 186 -3.37 -6.96 12.86
CA ALA A 186 -2.75 -5.98 13.74
C ALA A 186 -2.85 -4.57 13.16
N SER A 187 -2.65 -4.39 11.85
CA SER A 187 -2.78 -3.08 11.21
C SER A 187 -4.20 -2.53 11.27
N LEU A 188 -5.22 -3.36 11.08
CA LEU A 188 -6.62 -2.94 11.21
C LEU A 188 -6.99 -2.62 12.67
N GLN A 189 -6.48 -3.40 13.63
CA GLN A 189 -6.66 -3.13 15.06
C GLN A 189 -5.95 -1.83 15.47
N ASN A 190 -4.70 -1.62 15.05
CA ASN A 190 -3.95 -0.40 15.31
C ASN A 190 -4.67 0.81 14.71
N MET A 191 -5.21 0.69 13.50
CA MET A 191 -5.99 1.77 12.88
C MET A 191 -7.28 2.08 13.66
N GLN A 192 -7.98 1.05 14.16
CA GLN A 192 -9.18 1.22 14.97
C GLN A 192 -8.85 1.85 16.34
N ASN A 193 -7.76 1.43 16.98
CA ASN A 193 -7.29 1.97 18.24
C ASN A 193 -6.82 3.42 18.08
N LEU A 194 -6.07 3.72 17.01
CA LEU A 194 -5.66 5.07 16.66
C LEU A 194 -6.86 5.99 16.46
N GLY A 195 -7.89 5.52 15.72
CA GLY A 195 -9.13 6.26 15.55
C GLY A 195 -9.85 6.58 16.87
N LYS A 196 -9.76 5.70 17.88
CA LYS A 196 -10.40 5.88 19.18
C LYS A 196 -9.52 6.57 20.23
N SER A 197 -8.27 6.92 19.88
CA SER A 197 -7.31 7.42 20.86
C SER A 197 -7.58 8.86 21.25
N ARG A 198 -7.20 9.21 22.49
CA ARG A 198 -7.33 10.59 22.98
C ARG A 198 -6.29 11.47 22.33
N GLU A 199 -5.14 10.92 22.01
CA GLU A 199 -3.99 11.56 21.40
C GLU A 199 -4.33 12.04 19.98
N LEU A 200 -4.97 11.19 19.15
CA LEU A 200 -5.45 11.61 17.83
C LEU A 200 -6.51 12.71 17.95
N LYS A 201 -7.44 12.56 18.90
CA LYS A 201 -8.46 13.59 19.15
C LYS A 201 -7.83 14.92 19.55
N ASN A 202 -6.88 14.89 20.48
CA ASN A 202 -6.16 16.08 20.93
C ASN A 202 -5.42 16.71 19.76
N PHE A 203 -4.67 15.92 18.97
CA PHE A 203 -3.98 16.37 17.78
C PHE A 203 -4.92 17.06 16.77
N LEU A 204 -6.05 16.44 16.42
CA LEU A 204 -6.99 17.00 15.45
C LEU A 204 -7.75 18.23 15.96
N SER A 205 -7.97 18.33 17.27
CA SER A 205 -8.70 19.45 17.89
C SER A 205 -7.81 20.60 18.34
N ASP A 206 -6.50 20.42 18.39
CA ASP A 206 -5.55 21.42 18.86
C ASP A 206 -5.41 22.56 17.83
N ARG A 207 -5.62 23.80 18.30
CA ARG A 207 -5.60 24.99 17.46
C ARG A 207 -4.21 25.29 16.90
N GLN A 208 -3.14 25.05 17.67
CA GLN A 208 -1.77 25.29 17.23
C GLN A 208 -1.38 24.26 16.15
N VAL A 209 -1.76 23.00 16.35
CA VAL A 209 -1.58 21.94 15.34
C VAL A 209 -2.27 22.32 14.03
N GLN A 210 -3.53 22.76 14.07
CA GLN A 210 -4.25 23.17 12.87
C GLN A 210 -3.60 24.37 12.16
N ILE A 211 -3.07 25.35 12.91
CA ILE A 211 -2.34 26.49 12.34
C ILE A 211 -1.06 26.01 11.66
N ALA A 212 -0.25 25.17 12.33
CA ALA A 212 0.99 24.63 11.79
C ALA A 212 0.75 23.79 10.51
N LEU A 213 -0.25 22.90 10.54
CA LEU A 213 -0.67 22.10 9.39
C LEU A 213 -1.15 22.97 8.21
N THR A 214 -1.92 24.03 8.49
CA THR A 214 -2.41 24.94 7.45
C THR A 214 -1.27 25.72 6.80
N ARG A 215 -0.28 26.16 7.60
CA ARG A 215 0.90 26.87 7.12
C ARG A 215 1.93 25.96 6.44
N GLY A 216 1.82 24.64 6.59
CA GLY A 216 2.87 23.73 6.12
C GLY A 216 4.13 23.75 6.98
N ASN A 217 4.08 24.31 8.21
CA ASN A 217 5.25 24.47 9.05
C ASN A 217 5.57 23.16 9.80
N VAL A 218 6.34 22.29 9.15
CA VAL A 218 6.73 20.97 9.67
C VAL A 218 7.51 21.08 10.97
N ASP A 219 8.40 22.06 11.08
CA ASP A 219 9.26 22.23 12.24
C ASP A 219 8.47 22.59 13.48
N GLU A 220 7.60 23.59 13.36
CA GLU A 220 6.65 23.96 14.43
C GLU A 220 5.77 22.76 14.80
N LEU A 221 5.24 22.01 13.82
CA LEU A 221 4.40 20.85 14.08
C LEU A 221 5.11 19.78 14.91
N THR A 222 6.39 19.50 14.63
CA THR A 222 7.16 18.49 15.39
C THR A 222 7.46 18.88 16.84
N GLU A 223 7.40 20.17 17.17
CA GLU A 223 7.65 20.68 18.51
C GLU A 223 6.38 20.71 19.37
N LEU A 224 5.20 20.59 18.76
CA LEU A 224 3.94 20.57 19.48
C LEU A 224 3.75 19.26 20.27
N SER A 225 3.37 19.41 21.55
CA SER A 225 3.13 18.28 22.45
C SER A 225 2.03 17.33 21.95
N ALA A 226 1.00 17.86 21.28
CA ALA A 226 -0.07 17.07 20.70
C ALA A 226 0.43 16.15 19.56
N PHE A 227 1.37 16.63 18.73
CA PHE A 227 2.00 15.80 17.69
C PHE A 227 2.91 14.75 18.32
N GLN A 228 3.74 15.13 19.29
CA GLN A 228 4.62 14.19 20.00
C GLN A 228 3.83 13.09 20.71
N GLY A 229 2.69 13.43 21.31
CA GLY A 229 1.78 12.46 21.91
C GLY A 229 1.23 11.48 20.87
N LEU A 230 0.85 11.96 19.68
CA LEU A 230 0.36 11.12 18.59
C LEU A 230 1.43 10.15 18.07
N VAL A 231 2.62 10.65 17.70
CA VAL A 231 3.68 9.79 17.11
C VAL A 231 4.33 8.84 18.11
N SER A 232 4.18 9.10 19.41
CA SER A 232 4.66 8.21 20.47
C SER A 232 3.70 7.07 20.79
N MET A 233 2.51 7.04 20.17
CA MET A 233 1.56 5.95 20.36
C MET A 233 2.12 4.61 19.84
N PRO A 234 1.84 3.47 20.52
CA PRO A 234 2.19 2.15 20.03
C PRO A 234 1.65 1.86 18.62
N GLU A 235 0.46 2.36 18.29
CA GLU A 235 -0.19 2.20 16.99
C GLU A 235 0.56 2.90 15.86
N MET A 236 1.36 3.94 16.16
CA MET A 236 2.18 4.68 15.21
C MET A 236 3.60 4.11 15.08
N ALA A 237 4.00 3.13 15.90
CA ALA A 237 5.36 2.61 15.94
C ALA A 237 5.83 2.09 14.57
N ASP A 238 4.98 1.35 13.86
CA ASP A 238 5.28 0.84 12.52
C ASP A 238 5.45 1.98 11.49
N LEU A 239 4.58 2.99 11.55
CA LEU A 239 4.67 4.17 10.67
C LEU A 239 5.92 5.00 10.94
N ARG A 240 6.28 5.15 12.21
CA ARG A 240 7.49 5.84 12.64
C ARG A 240 8.75 5.09 12.21
N GLN A 241 8.75 3.76 12.28
CA GLN A 241 9.84 2.95 11.75
C GLN A 241 9.96 3.10 10.23
N LEU A 242 8.84 3.06 9.50
CA LEU A 242 8.85 3.31 8.06
C LEU A 242 9.38 4.71 7.72
N ALA A 243 8.98 5.73 8.48
CA ALA A 243 9.48 7.08 8.31
C ALA A 243 10.98 7.18 8.61
N LEU A 244 11.48 6.48 9.63
CA LEU A 244 12.91 6.39 9.93
C LEU A 244 13.69 5.74 8.78
N ASP A 245 13.19 4.63 8.24
CA ASP A 245 13.81 3.95 7.10
C ASP A 245 13.85 4.84 5.85
N GLN A 246 12.86 5.74 5.66
CA GLN A 246 12.87 6.72 4.57
C GLN A 246 13.82 7.89 4.85
N ALA A 247 13.81 8.44 6.06
CA ALA A 247 14.72 9.51 6.47
C ALA A 247 16.20 9.09 6.32
N GLN A 248 16.51 7.82 6.66
CA GLN A 248 17.83 7.21 6.45
C GLN A 248 18.28 7.20 4.99
N LYS A 249 17.36 7.00 4.05
CA LYS A 249 17.68 7.03 2.61
C LYS A 249 17.93 8.43 2.09
N THR A 250 17.40 9.46 2.76
CA THR A 250 17.60 10.87 2.40
C THR A 250 18.72 11.55 3.18
N GLY A 251 19.54 10.79 3.92
CA GLY A 251 20.68 11.32 4.68
C GLY A 251 20.35 11.84 6.09
N GLY A 252 19.09 11.71 6.53
CA GLY A 252 18.71 11.85 7.94
C GLY A 252 19.04 10.56 8.70
N GLY A 253 19.02 10.57 10.03
CA GLY A 253 19.36 9.35 10.79
C GLY A 253 18.64 9.22 12.13
N GLY A 254 18.02 10.30 12.60
CA GLY A 254 17.43 10.34 13.93
C GLY A 254 15.92 10.12 13.94
N LEU A 255 15.41 9.83 15.14
CA LEU A 255 13.96 9.86 15.42
C LEU A 255 13.34 11.22 15.08
N ARG A 256 14.08 12.33 15.28
CA ARG A 256 13.62 13.68 14.90
C ARG A 256 13.40 13.81 13.39
N ASP A 257 14.21 13.16 12.56
CA ASP A 257 14.05 13.20 11.10
C ASP A 257 12.85 12.35 10.66
N ALA A 258 12.63 11.20 11.31
CA ALA A 258 11.43 10.40 11.10
C ALA A 258 10.15 11.17 11.48
N ASP A 259 10.19 11.87 12.61
CA ASP A 259 9.07 12.69 13.10
C ASP A 259 8.81 13.88 12.17
N ARG A 260 9.86 14.55 11.67
CA ARG A 260 9.76 15.58 10.62
C ARG A 260 9.16 15.03 9.33
N TYR A 261 9.58 13.84 8.91
CA TYR A 261 9.04 13.19 7.72
C TYR A 261 7.53 12.90 7.88
N LEU A 262 7.11 12.34 9.01
CA LEU A 262 5.69 12.12 9.31
C LEU A 262 4.90 13.44 9.38
N ALA A 263 5.46 14.48 10.01
CA ALA A 263 4.85 15.79 10.07
C ALA A 263 4.65 16.39 8.67
N GLY A 264 5.65 16.24 7.77
CA GLY A 264 5.54 16.64 6.36
C GLY A 264 4.40 15.93 5.62
N GLU A 265 4.28 14.62 5.80
CA GLU A 265 3.23 13.80 5.16
C GLU A 265 1.83 14.15 5.66
N ILE A 266 1.67 14.29 6.99
CA ILE A 266 0.39 14.68 7.60
C ILE A 266 0.00 16.10 7.18
N SER A 267 0.96 17.03 7.17
CA SER A 267 0.76 18.41 6.72
C SER A 267 0.37 18.47 5.24
N GLY A 268 1.05 17.69 4.39
CA GLY A 268 0.71 17.57 2.97
C GLY A 268 -0.70 17.03 2.75
N VAL A 269 -1.14 16.03 3.52
CA VAL A 269 -2.53 15.53 3.46
C VAL A 269 -3.51 16.60 3.94
N TRP A 270 -3.21 17.31 5.02
CA TRP A 270 -4.07 18.36 5.57
C TRP A 270 -4.30 19.50 4.58
N GLN A 271 -3.23 20.00 3.95
CA GLN A 271 -3.34 21.06 2.93
C GLN A 271 -4.22 20.63 1.74
N LYS A 272 -4.09 19.38 1.29
CA LYS A 272 -4.97 18.85 0.23
C LYS A 272 -6.44 18.82 0.65
N VAL A 273 -6.72 18.40 1.88
CA VAL A 273 -8.09 18.43 2.43
C VAL A 273 -8.62 19.87 2.52
N GLN A 274 -7.79 20.84 2.91
CA GLN A 274 -8.20 22.25 2.96
C GLN A 274 -8.52 22.81 1.57
N ASN A 275 -7.74 22.45 0.55
CA ASN A 275 -8.00 22.86 -0.83
C ASN A 275 -9.34 22.31 -1.35
N LEU A 276 -9.76 21.14 -0.85
CA LEU A 276 -11.04 20.52 -1.20
C LEU A 276 -12.21 21.00 -0.34
N LYS A 277 -11.97 21.78 0.71
CA LYS A 277 -13.02 22.27 1.60
C LYS A 277 -14.10 23.04 0.86
N ASP A 278 -13.74 23.73 -0.22
CA ASP A 278 -14.65 24.51 -1.05
C ASP A 278 -15.28 23.73 -2.22
N ASP A 279 -14.85 22.49 -2.47
CA ASP A 279 -15.44 21.63 -3.49
C ASP A 279 -16.90 21.27 -3.12
N LYS A 280 -17.80 21.44 -4.09
CA LYS A 280 -19.24 21.20 -3.89
C LYS A 280 -19.54 19.74 -3.51
N GLN A 281 -18.81 18.77 -4.07
CA GLN A 281 -19.00 17.35 -3.77
C GLN A 281 -18.46 17.01 -2.38
N PHE A 282 -17.33 17.61 -1.99
CA PHE A 282 -16.81 17.49 -0.62
C PHE A 282 -17.82 18.03 0.42
N LYS A 283 -18.38 19.23 0.19
CA LYS A 283 -19.45 19.78 1.03
C LYS A 283 -20.69 18.89 1.07
N ALA A 284 -21.13 18.37 -0.08
CA ALA A 284 -22.30 17.49 -0.17
C ALA A 284 -22.10 16.17 0.59
N ALA A 285 -20.90 15.58 0.50
CA ALA A 285 -20.57 14.37 1.23
C ALA A 285 -20.44 14.61 2.75
N LEU A 286 -19.89 15.75 3.19
CA LEU A 286 -19.87 16.11 4.62
C LEU A 286 -21.25 16.48 5.17
N ALA A 287 -22.16 16.94 4.31
CA ALA A 287 -23.55 17.22 4.68
C ALA A 287 -24.41 15.94 4.80
N ASP A 288 -23.89 14.78 4.39
CA ASP A 288 -24.60 13.52 4.46
C ASP A 288 -24.85 13.09 5.92
N PRO A 289 -26.12 12.83 6.32
CA PRO A 289 -26.44 12.45 7.69
C PRO A 289 -25.76 11.15 8.15
N GLU A 290 -25.48 10.21 7.24
CA GLU A 290 -24.78 8.96 7.53
C GLU A 290 -23.31 9.24 7.89
N ILE A 291 -22.62 10.06 7.08
CA ILE A 291 -21.23 10.47 7.33
C ILE A 291 -21.15 11.27 8.63
N GLN A 292 -22.06 12.20 8.87
CA GLN A 292 -22.11 12.95 10.13
C GLN A 292 -22.34 12.04 11.34
N LYS A 293 -23.20 11.03 11.21
CA LYS A 293 -23.40 10.03 12.26
C LYS A 293 -22.10 9.28 12.56
N MET A 294 -21.36 8.84 11.54
CA MET A 294 -20.08 8.17 11.72
C MET A 294 -19.02 9.08 12.36
N PHE A 295 -18.94 10.37 11.97
CA PHE A 295 -18.08 11.35 12.64
C PHE A 295 -18.45 11.54 14.12
N LYS A 296 -19.75 11.67 14.44
CA LYS A 296 -20.25 11.79 15.82
C LYS A 296 -19.94 10.54 16.64
N GLN A 297 -20.06 9.37 16.03
CA GLN A 297 -19.73 8.08 16.63
C GLN A 297 -18.23 7.79 16.68
N GLN A 298 -17.41 8.64 16.06
CA GLN A 298 -15.96 8.46 15.92
C GLN A 298 -15.60 7.12 15.25
N ASP A 299 -16.46 6.65 14.36
CA ASP A 299 -16.24 5.42 13.60
C ASP A 299 -15.47 5.73 12.32
N TYR A 300 -14.20 6.12 12.49
CA TYR A 300 -13.31 6.45 11.37
C TYR A 300 -13.10 5.26 10.42
N PHE A 301 -13.21 4.04 10.94
CA PHE A 301 -13.13 2.84 10.11
C PHE A 301 -14.35 2.71 9.19
N ALA A 302 -15.56 2.94 9.71
CA ALA A 302 -16.76 3.02 8.89
C ALA A 302 -16.69 4.17 7.88
N LEU A 303 -16.14 5.33 8.26
CA LEU A 303 -15.93 6.45 7.34
C LEU A 303 -15.04 6.04 6.18
N ILE A 304 -13.89 5.43 6.42
CA ILE A 304 -12.95 5.02 5.35
C ILE A 304 -13.53 3.91 4.46
N ASN A 305 -14.49 3.13 4.98
CA ASN A 305 -15.21 2.13 4.21
C ASN A 305 -16.47 2.66 3.49
N ASN A 306 -16.94 3.87 3.81
CA ASN A 306 -18.09 4.47 3.17
C ASN A 306 -17.76 4.84 1.71
N LYS A 307 -18.60 4.42 0.75
CA LYS A 307 -18.38 4.61 -0.69
C LYS A 307 -18.19 6.10 -1.07
N LYS A 308 -18.93 7.01 -0.42
CA LYS A 308 -18.82 8.47 -0.69
C LYS A 308 -17.49 9.03 -0.16
N MET A 309 -17.09 8.62 1.04
CA MET A 309 -15.81 9.02 1.61
C MET A 309 -14.63 8.44 0.81
N GLN A 310 -14.72 7.19 0.32
CA GLN A 310 -13.71 6.60 -0.56
C GLN A 310 -13.54 7.41 -1.85
N ALA A 311 -14.64 7.86 -2.46
CA ALA A 311 -14.58 8.72 -3.64
C ALA A 311 -13.89 10.06 -3.33
N LEU A 312 -14.14 10.66 -2.15
CA LEU A 312 -13.43 11.86 -1.72
C LEU A 312 -11.93 11.61 -1.53
N VAL A 313 -11.56 10.53 -0.80
CA VAL A 313 -10.15 10.18 -0.55
C VAL A 313 -9.42 9.94 -1.88
N GLN A 314 -10.03 9.20 -2.81
CA GLN A 314 -9.44 8.99 -4.14
C GLN A 314 -9.23 10.31 -4.88
N ARG A 315 -10.14 11.28 -4.75
CA ARG A 315 -9.97 12.61 -5.34
C ARG A 315 -8.81 13.38 -4.73
N VAL A 316 -8.71 13.40 -3.39
CA VAL A 316 -7.59 14.00 -2.64
C VAL A 316 -6.26 13.41 -3.12
N LEU A 317 -6.21 12.10 -3.32
CA LEU A 317 -5.01 11.40 -3.77
C LEU A 317 -4.69 11.70 -5.25
N ASN A 318 -5.70 11.67 -6.13
CA ASN A 318 -5.50 11.87 -7.58
C ASN A 318 -5.10 13.30 -7.96
N GLU A 319 -5.59 14.33 -7.26
CA GLU A 319 -5.17 15.73 -7.50
C GLU A 319 -3.66 15.92 -7.25
N THR A 320 -3.07 15.10 -6.37
CA THR A 320 -1.64 15.13 -6.06
C THR A 320 -0.78 14.79 -7.29
N SER A 321 -1.17 13.76 -8.03
CA SER A 321 -0.41 13.30 -9.20
C SER A 321 -0.42 14.33 -10.32
N ALA A 322 -1.56 15.00 -10.54
CA ALA A 322 -1.70 16.01 -11.57
C ALA A 322 -0.89 17.29 -11.24
N ALA A 323 -0.88 17.73 -9.98
CA ALA A 323 -0.13 18.90 -9.55
C ALA A 323 1.39 18.70 -9.61
N LYS A 324 1.90 17.54 -9.14
CA LYS A 324 3.33 17.20 -9.23
C LYS A 324 3.81 17.11 -10.69
N LEU A 325 2.99 16.57 -11.59
CA LEU A 325 3.31 16.52 -13.04
C LEU A 325 3.38 17.92 -13.67
N LYS A 326 2.56 18.88 -13.21
CA LYS A 326 2.62 20.27 -13.68
C LYS A 326 3.85 21.00 -13.14
N ALA A 327 4.12 20.91 -11.84
CA ALA A 327 5.30 21.53 -11.22
C ALA A 327 6.62 21.00 -11.80
N SER A 328 6.71 19.68 -12.04
CA SER A 328 7.88 19.07 -12.68
C SER A 328 8.06 19.52 -14.13
N LYS A 329 6.98 19.65 -14.92
CA LYS A 329 7.06 20.15 -16.30
C LYS A 329 7.44 21.63 -16.37
N GLN A 330 6.99 22.45 -15.41
CA GLN A 330 7.33 23.87 -15.38
C GLN A 330 8.80 24.09 -15.05
N SER A 331 9.37 23.33 -14.11
CA SER A 331 10.78 23.42 -13.76
C SER A 331 11.74 22.94 -14.88
N THR A 332 11.28 22.06 -15.78
CA THR A 332 12.07 21.58 -16.94
C THR A 332 11.97 22.50 -18.17
N ILE A 333 10.90 23.29 -18.31
CA ILE A 333 10.73 24.19 -19.47
C ILE A 333 11.42 25.56 -19.23
N GLU A 334 11.63 25.95 -17.97
CA GLU A 334 12.25 27.25 -17.63
C GLU A 334 13.80 27.22 -17.58
N SER A 335 14.42 26.08 -17.92
CA SER A 335 15.89 25.88 -17.91
C SER A 335 16.49 25.49 -19.27
N LEU A 336 15.81 25.83 -20.37
CA LEU A 336 16.41 25.80 -21.72
C LEU A 336 16.56 27.23 -22.26
N PRO A 337 17.71 27.88 -22.07
CA PRO A 337 18.09 28.97 -22.96
C PRO A 337 18.31 28.36 -24.34
N ASN A 338 17.49 28.75 -25.31
CA ASN A 338 17.76 28.56 -26.73
C ASN A 338 19.06 29.32 -27.07
N ALA A 339 20.21 28.65 -26.96
CA ALA A 339 21.47 29.16 -27.46
C ALA A 339 21.80 28.45 -28.79
N PRO A 340 22.05 29.19 -29.88
CA PRO A 340 22.43 28.62 -31.16
C PRO A 340 23.82 27.97 -31.06
N ALA A 341 23.97 26.82 -31.72
CA ALA A 341 25.21 26.07 -31.77
C ALA A 341 26.40 26.95 -32.18
N LYS A 342 27.44 26.99 -31.33
CA LYS A 342 28.82 27.24 -31.78
C LYS A 342 29.89 26.79 -30.77
N GLU A 343 30.80 25.99 -31.32
CA GLU A 343 32.25 25.88 -31.09
C GLU A 343 32.83 25.28 -29.79
N PRO A 344 33.87 24.42 -29.91
CA PRO A 344 34.51 23.76 -28.79
C PRO A 344 35.64 24.62 -28.22
N GLY A 345 35.43 25.13 -27.01
CA GLY A 345 36.45 25.83 -26.22
C GLY A 345 35.79 26.74 -25.18
N SER A 346 35.36 26.19 -24.04
CA SER A 346 34.92 27.01 -22.90
C SER A 346 35.58 26.50 -21.64
N GLU A 347 36.44 27.35 -21.09
CA GLU A 347 36.92 27.31 -19.73
C GLU A 347 35.73 27.31 -18.75
N THR A 348 35.92 26.62 -17.63
CA THR A 348 34.95 26.53 -16.53
C THR A 348 34.71 27.93 -15.96
N LYS A 349 33.56 28.53 -16.24
CA LYS A 349 33.18 29.83 -15.63
C LYS A 349 32.78 29.61 -14.17
N GLU A 350 33.49 30.27 -13.26
CA GLU A 350 33.10 30.36 -11.85
C GLU A 350 31.85 31.25 -11.72
N VAL A 351 30.82 30.73 -11.05
CA VAL A 351 29.58 31.48 -10.75
C VAL A 351 29.68 31.99 -9.31
N TYR A 352 29.58 33.31 -9.13
CA TYR A 352 29.64 33.96 -7.82
C TYR A 352 28.23 34.11 -7.23
N GLN A 353 28.07 33.69 -5.97
CA GLN A 353 26.84 33.84 -5.19
C GLN A 353 27.04 34.94 -4.14
N TRP A 354 26.14 35.92 -4.09
CA TRP A 354 26.16 36.98 -3.08
C TRP A 354 24.74 37.32 -2.61
N GLN A 355 24.61 37.93 -1.43
CA GLN A 355 23.33 38.30 -0.83
C GLN A 355 23.28 39.81 -0.65
N ASP A 356 22.21 40.45 -1.11
CA ASP A 356 22.04 41.90 -0.98
C ASP A 356 21.54 42.31 0.41
N ASN A 357 21.46 43.63 0.65
CA ASN A 357 21.01 44.21 1.91
C ASN A 357 19.52 43.94 2.21
N GLU A 358 18.73 43.47 1.24
CA GLU A 358 17.34 43.07 1.41
C GLU A 358 17.21 41.56 1.69
N GLY A 359 18.32 40.83 1.72
CA GLY A 359 18.39 39.39 1.98
C GLY A 359 18.15 38.52 0.75
N THR A 360 18.09 39.11 -0.45
CA THR A 360 17.90 38.39 -1.71
C THR A 360 19.24 37.82 -2.20
N ILE A 361 19.25 36.55 -2.60
CA ILE A 361 20.44 35.87 -3.13
C ILE A 361 20.52 36.08 -4.65
N HIS A 362 21.64 36.60 -5.12
CA HIS A 362 21.95 36.82 -6.53
C HIS A 362 23.09 35.91 -6.99
N PHE A 363 23.04 35.50 -8.27
CA PHE A 363 24.09 34.74 -8.94
C PHE A 363 24.60 35.53 -10.14
N SER A 364 25.92 35.68 -10.25
CA SER A 364 26.56 36.46 -11.31
C SER A 364 27.84 35.77 -11.81
N ASP A 365 28.10 35.89 -13.11
CA ASP A 365 29.36 35.45 -13.74
C ASP A 365 30.52 36.43 -13.47
N SER A 366 30.29 37.48 -12.69
CA SER A 366 31.28 38.49 -12.30
C SER A 366 31.17 38.81 -10.81
N PRO A 367 32.30 39.01 -10.10
CA PRO A 367 32.30 39.33 -8.68
C PRO A 367 31.53 40.65 -8.44
N PRO A 368 30.79 40.76 -7.32
CA PRO A 368 30.03 41.97 -7.01
C PRO A 368 30.99 43.17 -6.88
N GLU A 369 30.65 44.31 -7.50
CA GLU A 369 31.32 45.58 -7.24
C GLU A 369 31.02 45.96 -5.79
N ASN A 370 32.07 46.05 -4.96
CA ASN A 370 31.93 46.48 -3.57
C ASN A 370 31.53 47.96 -3.55
N ASP A 371 30.29 48.25 -3.15
CA ASP A 371 29.85 49.57 -2.69
C ASP A 371 30.01 49.74 -1.18
#